data_AF-A0AAN4RKM3-F1
#
_entry.id   AF-A0AAN4RKM3-F1
#
_cell.length_a   1.000
_cell.length_b   1.000
_cell.length_c   1.000
_cell.angle_alpha   90.00
_cell.angle_beta   90.00
_cell.angle_gamma   90.00
#
_symmetry.space_group_name_H-M   'P 1'
#
loop_
_entity.id
_entity.type
_entity.pdbx_description
1 polymer ?
#
loop_
_entity_poly.entity_id
_entity_poly.type
_entity_poly.pdbx_seq_one_letter_code
_entity_poly.pdbx_strand_id
1 'polypeptide(L)' 'MYVVKVFHGYIAKDGRRTRDKTPTNLLLFPTKKESENFADRIGGRVKKLEEITKA' A
#
# COMPACT_ATOMS: atom_id res chain seq x y z
N MET A 1 4.23 2.77 9.19
CA MET A 1 4.05 3.08 7.74
C MET A 1 2.88 2.28 7.19
N TYR A 2 2.21 2.83 6.20
CA TYR A 2 1.02 2.25 5.59
C TYR A 2 1.25 2.01 4.10
N VAL A 3 0.53 1.03 3.56
CA VAL A 3 0.51 0.69 2.14
C VAL A 3 -0.93 0.57 1.69
N VAL A 4 -1.16 0.72 0.38
CA VAL A 4 -2.50 0.56 -0.20
C VAL A 4 -2.55 -0.72 -1.00
N LYS A 5 -3.51 -1.58 -0.65
CA LYS A 5 -3.84 -2.82 -1.34
C LYS A 5 -4.97 -2.56 -2.33
N VAL A 6 -4.80 -3.00 -3.58
CA VAL A 6 -5.81 -2.91 -4.63
C VAL A 6 -5.99 -4.29 -5.27
N PHE A 7 -7.20 -4.84 -5.23
CA PHE A 7 -7.50 -6.23 -5.58
C PHE A 7 -6.54 -7.23 -4.88
N HIS A 8 -5.75 -7.96 -5.67
CA HIS A 8 -4.80 -8.99 -5.26
C HIS A 8 -3.35 -8.49 -5.19
N GLY A 9 -3.12 -7.18 -5.15
CA GLY A 9 -1.79 -6.58 -5.12
C GLY A 9 -1.72 -5.30 -4.28
N TYR A 10 -0.54 -4.69 -4.26
CA TYR A 10 -0.24 -3.42 -3.60
C TYR A 10 0.21 -2.39 -4.62
N ILE A 11 0.28 -1.13 -4.21
CA ILE A 11 0.79 -0.05 -5.06
C ILE A 11 2.29 0.07 -4.88
N ALA A 12 3.04 -0.04 -5.99
CA ALA A 12 4.46 0.20 -6.06
C ALA A 12 4.78 1.70 -6.15
N LYS A 13 6.05 2.07 -5.92
CA LYS A 13 6.52 3.47 -6.00
C LYS A 13 6.30 4.12 -7.37
N ASP A 14 6.25 3.32 -8.43
CA ASP A 14 5.94 3.76 -9.79
C ASP A 14 4.43 4.01 -10.02
N GLY A 15 3.60 3.85 -8.98
CA GLY A 15 2.15 4.00 -9.04
C GLY A 15 1.41 2.80 -9.65
N ARG A 16 2.13 1.74 -10.05
CA ARG A 16 1.51 0.55 -10.64
C ARG A 16 1.16 -0.48 -9.58
N ARG A 17 0.23 -1.36 -9.91
CA ARG A 17 -0.14 -2.49 -9.06
C ARG A 17 0.90 -3.60 -9.18
N THR A 18 1.45 -4.03 -8.05
CA THR A 18 2.41 -5.15 -7.95
C THR A 18 1.91 -6.22 -6.98
N ARG A 19 2.41 -7.45 -7.11
CA ARG A 19 2.27 -8.50 -6.08
C ARG A 19 3.50 -8.58 -5.17
N ASP A 20 4.57 -7.89 -5.52
CA ASP A 20 5.76 -7.79 -4.70
C ASP A 20 5.44 -7.07 -3.38
N LYS A 21 5.70 -7.74 -2.26
CA LYS A 21 5.46 -7.19 -0.92
C LYS A 21 6.71 -6.51 -0.34
N THR A 22 7.82 -6.46 -1.08
CA THR A 22 9.08 -5.90 -0.60
C THR A 22 8.89 -4.42 -0.24
N PRO A 23 9.08 -4.01 1.04
CA PRO A 23 8.79 -2.65 1.49
C PRO A 23 9.48 -1.56 0.67
N THR A 24 10.68 -1.83 0.17
CA THR A 24 11.48 -0.90 -0.64
C THR A 24 10.88 -0.61 -2.01
N ASN A 25 10.02 -1.50 -2.54
CA ASN A 25 9.38 -1.37 -3.84
C ASN A 25 7.94 -0.83 -3.74
N LEU A 26 7.37 -0.81 -2.53
CA LEU A 26 6.02 -0.34 -2.28
C LEU A 26 5.95 1.18 -2.09
N LEU A 27 4.81 1.76 -2.48
CA LEU A 27 4.45 3.12 -2.11
C LEU A 27 4.06 3.14 -0.64
N LEU A 28 4.95 3.73 0.18
CA LEU A 28 4.79 3.81 1.62
C LEU A 28 4.23 5.18 2.00
N PHE A 29 3.24 5.17 2.88
CA PHE A 29 2.66 6.36 3.49
C PHE A 29 3.11 6.47 4.96
N PRO A 30 3.58 7.64 5.40
CA PRO A 30 4.00 7.85 6.79
C PRO A 30 2.80 7.82 7.74
N THR A 31 1.67 8.43 7.35
CA THR A 31 0.46 8.52 8.17
C THR A 31 -0.69 7.69 7.60
N LYS A 32 -1.60 7.25 8.47
CA LYS A 32 -2.80 6.52 8.06
C LYS A 32 -3.69 7.38 7.17
N LYS A 33 -3.87 8.64 7.56
CA LYS A 33 -4.71 9.62 6.87
C LYS A 33 -4.29 9.82 5.40
N GLU A 34 -3.00 9.93 5.13
CA GLU A 34 -2.52 10.04 3.75
C GLU A 34 -2.81 8.78 2.93
N SER A 35 -2.61 7.60 3.52
CA SER A 35 -2.92 6.34 2.83
C SER A 35 -4.42 6.15 2.60
N GLU A 36 -5.27 6.60 3.52
CA GLU A 36 -6.74 6.55 3.39
C GLU A 36 -7.19 7.47 2.24
N ASN A 37 -6.75 8.73 2.24
CA ASN A 37 -7.04 9.67 1.17
C ASN A 37 -6.63 9.14 -0.21
N PHE A 38 -5.48 8.46 -0.30
CA PHE A 38 -5.02 7.84 -1.54
C PHE A 38 -5.86 6.62 -1.91
N ALA A 39 -6.14 5.74 -0.95
CA ALA A 39 -6.95 4.54 -1.15
C ALA A 39 -8.36 4.87 -1.62
N ASP A 40 -9.02 5.87 -1.04
CA ASP A 40 -10.39 6.29 -1.39
C ASP A 40 -10.48 6.77 -2.84
N ARG A 41 -9.42 7.43 -3.35
CA ARG A 41 -9.36 7.90 -4.73
C ARG A 41 -9.24 6.78 -5.77
N ILE A 42 -8.64 5.65 -5.40
CA ILE A 42 -8.34 4.55 -6.33
C ILE A 42 -9.13 3.27 -6.05
N GLY A 43 -10.01 3.27 -5.05
CA GLY A 43 -10.77 2.09 -4.62
C GLY A 43 -9.94 1.03 -3.89
N GLY A 44 -8.93 1.45 -3.13
CA GLY A 44 -8.00 0.59 -2.41
C GLY A 44 -8.39 0.30 -0.95
N ARG A 45 -7.57 -0.48 -0.26
CA ARG A 45 -7.65 -0.76 1.18
C ARG A 45 -6.32 -0.46 1.85
N VAL A 46 -6.35 0.27 2.95
CA VAL A 46 -5.14 0.58 3.73
C VAL A 46 -4.70 -0.64 4.54
N LYS A 47 -3.39 -0.89 4.55
CA LYS A 47 -2.74 -1.93 5.35
C LYS A 47 -1.52 -1.35 6.06
N LYS A 48 -1.26 -1.79 7.29
CA LYS A 48 0.00 -1.49 7.97
C LYS A 48 1.12 -2.31 7.34
N LEU A 49 2.29 -1.70 7.19
CA LEU A 49 3.46 -2.37 6.62
C LEU A 49 3.82 -3.65 7.41
N GLU A 50 3.71 -3.61 8.74
CA GLU A 50 3.97 -4.76 9.62
C GLU A 50 3.02 -5.94 9.41
N GLU A 51 1.79 -5.70 8.95
CA GLU A 51 0.82 -6.77 8.67
C GLU A 51 1.18 -7.55 7.40
N ILE A 52 1.91 -6.93 6.47
CA ILE A 52 2.22 -7.54 5.18
C ILE A 52 3.59 -8.22 5.16
N THR A 53 4.50 -7.86 6.07
CA THR A 53 5.83 -8.47 6.20
C THR A 53 5.85 -9.69 7.11
N LYS A 54 4.86 -9.83 7.99
CA LYS A 54 4.68 -11.02 8.86
C LYS A 54 4.01 -12.20 8.16
N ALA A 55 3.63 -12.07 6.88
CA ALA A 55 2.76 -12.99 6.15
C ALA A 55 3.34 -13.49 4.83
#